data_AF-A0A1K2EUL7-F1
#
_entry.id   AF-A0A1K2EUL7-F1
#
_cell.length_a   1.000
_cell.length_b   1.000
_cell.length_c   1.000
_cell.angle_alpha   90.00
_cell.angle_beta   90.00
_cell.angle_gamma   90.00
#
_symmetry.space_group_name_H-M   'P 1'
#
loop_
_entity.id
_entity.type
_entity.pdbx_description
1 polymer ?
#
loop_
_entity_poly.entity_id
_entity_poly.type
_entity_poly.pdbx_seq_one_letter_code
_entity_poly.pdbx_strand_id
1 'polypeptide(L)' 'MNGIDKNTLDATIAKTFKEVKTAVDAHNEKSIQMYSQALRALVELRQQIVSEEHAEG' A
#
# COMPACT_ATOMS: atom_id res chain seq x y z
N MET A 1 5.83 -0.70 21.11
CA MET A 1 6.42 -0.46 19.77
C MET A 1 5.65 0.65 19.07
N ASN A 2 6.32 1.55 18.36
CA ASN A 2 5.67 2.52 17.47
C ASN A 2 5.18 1.76 16.21
N GLY A 3 4.10 1.00 16.37
CA GLY A 3 3.49 0.25 15.28
C GLY A 3 2.86 1.21 14.27
N ILE A 4 3.05 0.93 12.99
CA ILE A 4 2.33 1.64 11.93
C ILE A 4 0.84 1.35 12.13
N ASP A 5 0.06 2.41 12.39
CA ASP A 5 -1.38 2.29 12.58
C ASP A 5 -2.03 1.68 11.32
N LYS A 6 -2.71 0.55 11.50
CA LYS A 6 -3.33 -0.22 10.42
C LYS A 6 -4.29 0.63 9.58
N ASN A 7 -5.05 1.52 10.22
CA ASN A 7 -5.98 2.41 9.51
C ASN A 7 -5.23 3.42 8.64
N THR A 8 -4.11 3.95 9.15
CA THR A 8 -3.21 4.83 8.40
C THR A 8 -2.57 4.11 7.21
N LEU A 9 -2.19 2.84 7.39
CA LEU A 9 -1.66 2.02 6.29
C LEU A 9 -2.72 1.71 5.23
N ASP A 10 -3.92 1.31 5.65
CA ASP A 10 -5.05 1.06 4.74
C ASP A 10 -5.44 2.33 3.95
N ALA A 11 -5.45 3.50 4.60
CA ALA A 11 -5.68 4.78 3.94
C ALA A 11 -4.58 5.10 2.91
N THR A 12 -3.33 4.76 3.22
CA THR A 12 -2.17 4.98 2.33
C THR A 12 -2.22 4.04 1.12
N ILE A 13 -2.63 2.79 1.30
CA ILE A 13 -2.87 1.82 0.23
C ILE A 13 -3.99 2.33 -0.70
N ALA A 14 -5.12 2.76 -0.14
CA ALA A 14 -6.25 3.28 -0.92
C ALA A 14 -5.85 4.51 -1.76
N LYS A 15 -5.07 5.43 -1.18
CA LYS A 15 -4.54 6.59 -1.89
C LYS A 15 -3.59 6.18 -3.03
N THR A 16 -2.66 5.27 -2.76
CA THR A 16 -1.71 4.79 -3.78
C THR A 16 -2.41 4.08 -4.94
N PHE A 17 -3.45 3.29 -4.65
CA PHE A 17 -4.27 2.67 -5.69
C PHE A 17 -4.98 3.71 -6.58
N LYS A 18 -5.49 4.80 -5.99
CA LYS A 18 -6.09 5.91 -6.75
C LYS A 18 -5.08 6.57 -7.70
N GLU A 19 -3.82 6.73 -7.26
CA GLU A 19 -2.75 7.26 -8.10
C GLU A 19 -2.38 6.31 -9.25
N VAL A 20 -2.34 4.99 -9.00
CA VAL A 20 -2.19 3.98 -10.07
C VAL A 20 -3.29 4.13 -11.11
N LYS A 21 -4.56 4.18 -10.67
CA LYS A 21 -5.71 4.34 -11.58
C LYS A 21 -5.57 5.61 -12.41
N THR A 22 -5.24 6.73 -11.78
CA THR A 22 -5.05 8.02 -12.47
C THR A 22 -3.92 7.95 -13.50
N ALA A 23 -2.82 7.25 -13.17
CA ALA A 23 -1.71 7.04 -14.11
C ALA A 23 -2.09 6.13 -15.28
N VAL A 24 -2.94 5.13 -15.05
CA VAL A 24 -3.52 4.27 -16.11
C VAL A 24 -4.42 5.08 -17.03
N ASP A 25 -5.35 5.86 -16.47
CA ASP A 25 -6.25 6.74 -17.23
C ASP A 25 -5.46 7.77 -18.06
N ALA A 26 -4.31 8.24 -17.55
CA ALA A 26 -3.42 9.16 -18.23
C ALA A 26 -2.40 8.49 -19.19
N HIS A 27 -2.44 7.15 -19.36
CA HIS A 27 -1.49 6.37 -20.15
C HIS A 27 -0.01 6.64 -19.81
N ASN A 28 0.30 6.99 -18.55
CA ASN A 28 1.66 7.30 -18.12
C ASN A 28 2.35 6.05 -17.56
N GLU A 29 2.99 5.28 -18.43
CA GLU A 29 3.65 4.01 -18.10
C GLU A 29 4.65 4.11 -16.93
N LYS A 30 5.42 5.21 -16.87
CA LYS A 30 6.40 5.43 -15.80
C LYS A 30 5.72 5.59 -14.44
N SER A 31 4.65 6.37 -14.38
CA SER A 31 3.86 6.55 -13.17
C SER A 31 3.12 5.27 -12.77
N ILE A 32 2.60 4.51 -13.73
CA ILE A 32 1.97 3.20 -13.48
C ILE A 32 2.97 2.27 -12.79
N GLN A 33 4.19 2.14 -13.33
CA GLN A 33 5.22 1.30 -12.72
C GLN A 33 5.59 1.76 -11.31
N MET A 34 5.82 3.07 -11.13
CA MET A 34 6.22 3.62 -9.84
C MET A 34 5.16 3.41 -8.76
N TYR A 35 3.89 3.75 -9.05
CA TYR A 35 2.81 3.60 -8.08
C TYR A 35 2.46 2.12 -7.83
N SER A 36 2.61 1.25 -8.83
CA SER A 36 2.39 -0.19 -8.64
C SER A 36 3.45 -0.82 -7.74
N GLN A 37 4.72 -0.42 -7.88
CA GLN A 37 5.81 -0.85 -6.98
C GLN A 37 5.55 -0.38 -5.55
N ALA A 38 5.16 0.89 -5.37
CA ALA A 38 4.80 1.43 -4.06
C ALA A 38 3.60 0.69 -3.44
N LEU A 39 2.56 0.41 -4.23
CA LEU A 39 1.39 -0.32 -3.77
C LEU A 39 1.75 -1.73 -3.29
N ARG A 40 2.63 -2.43 -4.00
CA ARG A 40 3.09 -3.77 -3.63
C ARG A 40 3.79 -3.77 -2.26
N ALA A 41 4.73 -2.86 -2.05
CA ALA A 41 5.44 -2.73 -0.77
C ALA A 41 4.49 -2.43 0.40
N LEU A 42 3.47 -1.58 0.18
CA LEU A 42 2.47 -1.26 1.20
C LEU A 42 1.57 -2.47 1.54
N VAL A 43 1.20 -3.26 0.54
CA VAL A 43 0.42 -4.49 0.75
C VAL A 43 1.24 -5.54 1.52
N GLU A 44 2.53 -5.69 1.20
CA GLU A 44 3.44 -6.58 1.92
C GLU A 44 3.63 -6.14 3.38
N LEU A 45 3.73 -4.82 3.63
CA LEU A 45 3.78 -4.26 4.97
C LEU A 45 2.49 -4.54 5.76
N ARG A 46 1.32 -4.44 5.11
CA ARG A 46 0.03 -4.76 5.74
C ARG A 46 -0.06 -6.22 6.14
N GLN A 47 0.45 -7.12 5.31
CA GLN A 47 0.47 -8.55 5.65
C GLN A 47 1.37 -8.83 6.85
N GLN A 48 2.53 -8.20 6.94
CA GLN A 48 3.42 -8.33 8.12
C GLN A 48 2.73 -7.88 9.40
N ILE A 49 2.08 -6.71 9.39
CA ILE A 49 1.34 -6.22 10.57
C ILE A 49 0.23 -7.18 10.97
N VAL A 50 -0.56 -7.69 10.01
CA VAL A 50 -1.63 -8.65 10.31
C VAL A 50 -1.07 -9.98 10.85
N SER A 51 0.07 -10.44 10.34
CA SER A 51 0.75 -11.64 10.84
C SER A 51 1.34 -11.44 12.23
N GLU A 52 1.90 -10.26 12.53
CA GLU A 52 2.38 -9.90 13.87
C GLU A 52 1.23 -9.81 14.88
N GLU A 53 0.10 -9.16 14.52
CA GLU A 53 -1.11 -9.12 15.35
C GLU A 53 -1.65 -10.52 15.69
N HIS A 54 -1.42 -11.53 14.84
CA HIS A 54 -1.89 -12.90 15.04
C HIS A 54 -0.92 -13.79 15.82
N ALA A 55 0.36 -13.44 15.89
CA ALA A 55 1.39 -14.20 16.60
C ALA A 55 1.49 -13.83 18.10
N GLU A 56 0.98 -12.66 18.48
CA GLU A 56 0.92 -12.19 19.87
C GLU A 56 -0.38 -12.57 20.61
N GLY A 57 -1.23 -13.42 20.01
CA GLY A 57 -2.54 -13.86 20.54
C GLY A 57 -2.57 -15.28 21.10
#